data_AF-A0A497AU14-F1
#
_entry.id   AF-A0A497AU14-F1
#
_cell.length_a   1.000
_cell.length_b   1.000
_cell.length_c   1.000
_cell.angle_alpha   90.00
_cell.angle_beta   90.00
_cell.angle_gamma   90.00
#
_symmetry.space_group_name_H-M   'P 1'
#
loop_
_entity.id
_entity.type
_entity.pdbx_description
1 polymer ?
#
loop_
_entity_poly.entity_id
_entity_poly.type
_entity_poly.pdbx_seq_one_letter_code
_entity_poly.pdbx_strand_id
1 'polypeptide(L)'
;MKHKYDREKNDTAGATYITHINHAQGIAIGDGAQVVRPESRAPEAAAPPGVSVSLLTEIVPTAFCHQLDAEAFPLVTVALDNTGQGCANVALRVSASIEDYSDTAVASPRVPQGEQARVSLLPVLKPAAVAALNEIQPVTLRVTVEQTAPTTRTLYDQTRRIKLHARDTALLAVKAPDGSIVDLTDYLTAWVTPRHAEIEKLLRRAAEHHPDRQFIGYQGASTLAQGAGVVRAQARAIFTALKQDADLTYINSPLNLGKQQGQITQRVRLPSESLAAGGSANCIDGTVLFASLLELASIHPLIVVVPGHAFLGWRIWSGVDQYEFLETTMIGSDDFVVAQQAAQTRYDDVLMRGYFSRGLFDPGGFARLVDVAACRTKAIYSLE
;
A
#
# COMPACT_ATOMS: atom_id res chain seq x y z
N MET A 1 -52.38 -88.34 -2.21
CA MET A 1 -52.95 -86.99 -2.00
C MET A 1 -52.01 -85.97 -2.64
N LYS A 2 -52.54 -85.04 -3.45
CA LYS A 2 -51.85 -83.91 -4.12
C LYS A 2 -51.12 -83.03 -3.08
N HIS A 3 -49.98 -82.37 -3.33
CA HIS A 3 -49.75 -81.20 -4.22
C HIS A 3 -48.22 -80.94 -4.37
N LYS A 4 -47.67 -80.79 -5.59
CA LYS A 4 -47.25 -79.56 -6.33
C LYS A 4 -46.20 -78.67 -5.61
N TYR A 5 -44.93 -78.68 -6.06
CA TYR A 5 -44.24 -77.73 -7.00
C TYR A 5 -43.95 -76.36 -6.30
N ASP A 6 -42.77 -75.71 -6.31
CA ASP A 6 -41.57 -75.69 -7.17
C ASP A 6 -40.43 -74.94 -6.40
N ARG A 7 -39.15 -75.34 -6.52
CA ARG A 7 -38.00 -74.66 -7.20
C ARG A 7 -37.64 -73.23 -6.73
N GLU A 8 -36.38 -72.80 -6.58
CA GLU A 8 -35.16 -73.21 -7.27
C GLU A 8 -33.87 -72.77 -6.53
N LYS A 9 -32.79 -73.47 -6.89
CA LYS A 9 -31.40 -73.43 -6.39
C LYS A 9 -30.64 -72.10 -6.62
N ASN A 10 -29.75 -71.84 -5.68
CA ASN A 10 -28.54 -71.03 -5.80
C ASN A 10 -27.38 -71.93 -5.36
N ASP A 11 -26.22 -71.92 -6.02
CA ASP A 11 -24.96 -72.33 -5.37
C ASP A 11 -23.71 -71.87 -6.12
N THR A 12 -22.72 -71.49 -5.32
CA THR A 12 -21.47 -70.79 -5.59
C THR A 12 -20.24 -71.72 -5.52
N ALA A 13 -19.06 -71.13 -5.74
CA ALA A 13 -17.67 -71.60 -5.50
C ALA A 13 -16.98 -72.31 -6.69
N GLY A 14 -15.72 -72.08 -7.06
CA GLY A 14 -14.58 -71.38 -6.45
C GLY A 14 -13.37 -72.34 -6.33
N ALA A 15 -12.26 -72.13 -7.07
CA ALA A 15 -10.86 -72.53 -6.72
C ALA A 15 -9.80 -72.25 -7.82
N THR A 16 -8.96 -71.25 -7.56
CA THR A 16 -7.47 -71.12 -7.57
C THR A 16 -6.52 -72.03 -8.43
N TYR A 17 -5.81 -71.37 -9.36
CA TYR A 17 -4.42 -71.48 -9.95
C TYR A 17 -3.66 -72.80 -10.17
N ILE A 18 -3.07 -72.96 -11.37
CA ILE A 18 -1.63 -72.77 -11.77
C ILE A 18 -1.42 -73.43 -13.15
N THR A 19 -0.79 -72.74 -14.10
CA THR A 19 0.06 -73.41 -15.11
C THR A 19 1.17 -72.47 -15.58
N HIS A 20 2.40 -72.82 -15.19
CA HIS A 20 3.63 -72.35 -15.83
C HIS A 20 3.77 -73.01 -17.19
N ILE A 21 4.09 -72.24 -18.24
CA ILE A 21 4.81 -72.76 -19.42
C ILE A 21 5.91 -71.76 -19.78
N ASN A 22 7.13 -72.27 -19.86
CA ASN A 22 8.37 -71.59 -20.23
C ASN A 22 8.68 -71.82 -21.72
N HIS A 23 9.44 -70.92 -22.33
CA HIS A 23 9.76 -70.83 -23.76
C HIS A 23 10.27 -72.12 -24.44
N ALA A 24 9.75 -72.44 -25.64
CA ALA A 24 10.54 -72.82 -26.82
C ALA A 24 9.61 -73.11 -28.03
N GLN A 25 9.84 -72.38 -29.13
CA GLN A 25 9.56 -72.72 -30.54
C GLN A 25 8.21 -73.38 -30.91
N GLY A 26 7.37 -72.62 -31.61
CA GLY A 26 6.21 -73.15 -32.33
C GLY A 26 5.53 -72.06 -33.13
N ILE A 27 6.08 -71.72 -34.29
CA ILE A 27 5.43 -70.85 -35.27
C ILE A 27 4.21 -71.60 -35.81
N ALA A 28 3.01 -71.12 -35.50
CA ALA A 28 1.79 -71.41 -36.25
C ALA A 28 1.28 -70.08 -36.81
N ILE A 29 1.57 -69.86 -38.10
CA ILE A 29 1.10 -68.73 -38.88
C ILE A 29 -0.33 -69.07 -39.29
N GLY A 30 -1.30 -68.39 -38.68
CA GLY A 30 -2.70 -68.42 -39.09
C GLY A 30 -3.05 -67.10 -39.76
N ASP A 31 -3.53 -67.21 -41.01
CA ASP A 31 -3.87 -66.10 -41.89
C ASP A 31 -4.85 -65.07 -41.27
N GLY A 32 -4.58 -63.78 -41.51
CA GLY A 32 -5.65 -62.84 -41.85
C GLY A 32 -6.28 -61.97 -40.76
N ALA A 33 -5.70 -61.82 -39.56
CA ALA A 33 -6.20 -60.83 -38.58
C ALA A 33 -5.28 -59.59 -38.53
N GLN A 34 -5.60 -58.55 -39.28
CA GLN A 34 -5.06 -57.22 -39.00
C GLN A 34 -5.61 -56.77 -37.65
N VAL A 35 -4.77 -56.82 -36.61
CA VAL A 35 -5.03 -56.13 -35.35
C VAL A 35 -4.88 -54.63 -35.62
N VAL A 36 -5.99 -53.99 -36.00
CA VAL A 36 -6.09 -52.53 -35.99
C VAL A 36 -6.01 -52.12 -34.52
N ARG A 37 -4.81 -51.75 -34.06
CA ARG A 37 -4.67 -51.04 -32.79
C ARG A 37 -5.43 -49.73 -32.98
N PRO A 38 -6.46 -49.42 -32.16
CA PRO A 38 -7.01 -48.09 -32.19
C PRO A 38 -5.86 -47.14 -31.87
N GLU A 39 -5.58 -46.21 -32.78
CA GLU A 39 -4.70 -45.09 -32.46
C GLU A 39 -5.26 -44.44 -31.21
N SER A 40 -4.56 -44.60 -30.08
CA SER A 40 -4.92 -43.87 -28.87
C SER A 40 -4.65 -42.41 -29.19
N ARG A 41 -5.69 -41.69 -29.63
CA ARG A 41 -5.65 -40.24 -29.75
C ARG A 41 -5.15 -39.73 -28.41
N ALA A 42 -3.96 -39.13 -28.39
CA ALA A 42 -3.42 -38.54 -27.18
C ALA A 42 -4.52 -37.65 -26.58
N PRO A 43 -4.77 -37.69 -25.26
CA PRO A 43 -5.80 -36.87 -24.65
C PRO A 43 -5.59 -35.44 -25.11
N GLU A 44 -6.62 -34.87 -25.75
CA GLU A 44 -6.56 -33.52 -26.30
C GLU A 44 -6.18 -32.59 -25.17
N ALA A 45 -5.04 -31.91 -25.29
CA ALA A 45 -4.49 -31.12 -24.20
C ALA A 45 -5.50 -30.06 -23.80
N ALA A 46 -5.83 -30.00 -22.50
CA ALA A 46 -6.81 -29.06 -21.99
C ALA A 46 -6.50 -27.63 -22.43
N ALA A 47 -7.53 -26.91 -22.87
CA ALA A 47 -7.41 -25.52 -23.27
C ALA A 47 -6.84 -24.68 -22.11
N PRO A 48 -5.94 -23.72 -22.37
CA PRO A 48 -5.44 -22.82 -21.33
C PRO A 48 -6.53 -21.84 -20.87
N PRO A 49 -6.48 -21.41 -19.59
CA PRO A 49 -7.31 -20.32 -19.15
C PRO A 49 -6.92 -19.03 -19.89
N GLY A 50 -7.90 -18.15 -20.12
CA GLY A 50 -7.63 -16.79 -20.56
C GLY A 50 -6.89 -16.00 -19.48
N VAL A 51 -5.92 -15.19 -19.89
CA VAL A 51 -5.13 -14.34 -18.99
C VAL A 51 -5.24 -12.90 -19.46
N SER A 52 -5.63 -12.00 -18.56
CA SER A 52 -5.55 -10.55 -18.78
C SER A 52 -4.85 -9.87 -17.61
N VAL A 53 -3.97 -8.92 -17.93
CA VAL A 53 -3.15 -8.21 -16.95
C VAL A 53 -3.45 -6.72 -17.04
N SER A 54 -3.76 -6.09 -15.90
CA SER A 54 -3.95 -4.65 -15.78
C SER A 54 -3.10 -4.08 -14.65
N LEU A 55 -2.80 -2.78 -14.73
CA LEU A 55 -2.07 -2.06 -13.70
C LEU A 55 -2.99 -1.06 -13.03
N LEU A 56 -2.82 -0.87 -11.72
CA LEU A 56 -3.43 0.24 -10.99
C LEU A 56 -2.89 1.59 -11.50
N THR A 57 -1.58 1.65 -11.73
CA THR A 57 -0.86 2.84 -12.16
C THR A 57 0.44 2.47 -12.88
N GLU A 58 0.91 3.34 -13.76
CA GLU A 58 2.22 3.21 -14.42
C GLU A 58 3.35 3.91 -13.67
N ILE A 59 3.07 4.55 -12.53
CA ILE A 59 4.10 5.13 -11.66
C ILE A 59 3.84 4.75 -10.20
N VAL A 60 4.86 4.17 -9.56
CA VAL A 60 4.80 3.53 -8.24
C VAL A 60 5.41 4.46 -7.20
N PRO A 61 4.77 4.65 -6.04
CA PRO A 61 5.40 5.39 -4.94
C PRO A 61 6.63 4.63 -4.44
N THR A 62 7.67 5.34 -4.02
CA THR A 62 8.89 4.70 -3.49
C THR A 62 9.07 4.91 -2.00
N ALA A 63 8.69 6.10 -1.50
CA ALA A 63 8.87 6.50 -0.11
C ALA A 63 8.38 5.45 0.90
N PHE A 64 7.09 5.12 0.85
CA PHE A 64 6.41 4.25 1.81
C PHE A 64 5.88 2.95 1.21
N CYS A 65 6.26 2.60 -0.03
CA CYS A 65 5.72 1.40 -0.69
C CYS A 65 6.04 0.10 0.04
N HIS A 66 7.12 0.07 0.83
CA HIS A 66 7.46 -1.06 1.69
C HIS A 66 6.46 -1.27 2.85
N GLN A 67 5.59 -0.30 3.11
CA GLN A 67 4.52 -0.37 4.11
C GLN A 67 3.16 -0.71 3.47
N LEU A 68 3.08 -0.80 2.14
CA LEU A 68 1.88 -1.18 1.41
C LEU A 68 1.86 -2.68 1.17
N ASP A 69 0.65 -3.23 1.04
CA ASP A 69 0.42 -4.58 0.53
C ASP A 69 -0.44 -4.54 -0.74
N ALA A 70 -0.67 -5.72 -1.33
CA ALA A 70 -1.44 -5.84 -2.57
C ALA A 70 -2.95 -5.61 -2.36
N GLU A 71 -3.45 -5.53 -1.12
CA GLU A 71 -4.84 -5.17 -0.83
C GLU A 71 -5.00 -3.65 -0.86
N ALA A 72 -4.12 -2.92 -0.16
CA ALA A 72 -4.11 -1.46 -0.16
C ALA A 72 -3.64 -0.86 -1.49
N PHE A 73 -2.72 -1.52 -2.19
CA PHE A 73 -2.16 -1.03 -3.46
C PHE A 73 -1.94 -2.19 -4.46
N PRO A 74 -3.01 -2.64 -5.14
CA PRO A 74 -2.95 -3.75 -6.10
C PRO A 74 -2.26 -3.35 -7.42
N LEU A 75 -0.94 -3.13 -7.39
CA LEU A 75 -0.16 -2.60 -8.53
C LEU A 75 -0.41 -3.40 -9.81
N VAL A 76 -0.30 -4.73 -9.74
CA VAL A 76 -0.58 -5.63 -10.84
C VAL A 76 -1.80 -6.45 -10.51
N THR A 77 -2.78 -6.47 -11.41
CA THR A 77 -3.92 -7.37 -11.31
C THR A 77 -3.97 -8.32 -12.49
N VAL A 78 -4.04 -9.62 -12.20
CA VAL A 78 -4.18 -10.68 -13.20
C VAL A 78 -5.57 -11.29 -13.06
N ALA A 79 -6.40 -11.14 -14.09
CA ALA A 79 -7.68 -11.83 -14.20
C ALA A 79 -7.50 -13.09 -15.05
N LEU A 80 -8.00 -14.19 -14.49
CA LEU A 80 -7.85 -15.56 -14.98
C LEU A 80 -9.24 -16.09 -15.31
N ASP A 81 -9.47 -16.46 -16.56
CA ASP A 81 -10.75 -16.95 -17.05
C ASP A 81 -10.65 -18.41 -17.45
N ASN A 82 -11.17 -19.32 -16.63
CA ASN A 82 -11.15 -20.76 -16.87
C ASN A 82 -12.54 -21.29 -17.29
N THR A 83 -13.39 -20.43 -17.86
CA THR A 83 -14.75 -20.77 -18.30
C THR A 83 -14.82 -21.31 -19.74
N GLY A 84 -13.73 -21.22 -20.50
CA GLY A 84 -13.67 -21.64 -21.90
C GLY A 84 -13.92 -23.14 -22.09
N GLN A 85 -14.51 -23.52 -23.23
CA GLN A 85 -14.68 -24.93 -23.57
C GLN A 85 -13.33 -25.67 -23.65
N GLY A 86 -13.28 -26.89 -23.13
CA GLY A 86 -12.06 -27.71 -23.09
C GLY A 86 -11.08 -27.33 -21.98
N CYS A 87 -11.40 -26.35 -21.13
CA CYS A 87 -10.62 -26.05 -19.93
C CYS A 87 -10.76 -27.17 -18.87
N ALA A 88 -9.73 -27.33 -18.06
CA ALA A 88 -9.70 -28.23 -16.91
C ALA A 88 -9.35 -27.45 -15.64
N ASN A 89 -9.39 -28.07 -14.47
CA ASN A 89 -8.87 -27.47 -13.25
C ASN A 89 -7.39 -27.12 -13.43
N VAL A 90 -7.00 -25.88 -13.18
CA VAL A 90 -5.62 -25.41 -13.34
C VAL A 90 -5.02 -24.96 -12.01
N ALA A 91 -3.73 -25.23 -11.85
CA ALA A 91 -2.89 -24.57 -10.86
C ALA A 91 -1.92 -23.64 -11.59
N LEU A 92 -1.78 -22.42 -11.09
CA LEU A 92 -0.97 -21.39 -11.72
C LEU A 92 0.06 -20.86 -10.74
N ARG A 93 1.12 -20.25 -11.27
CA ARG A 93 2.08 -19.41 -10.57
C ARG A 93 2.09 -18.06 -11.29
N VAL A 94 1.55 -17.05 -10.63
CA VAL A 94 1.54 -15.66 -11.10
C VAL A 94 2.66 -14.93 -10.39
N SER A 95 3.53 -14.25 -11.13
CA SER A 95 4.60 -13.47 -10.52
C SER A 95 4.79 -12.11 -11.15
N ALA A 96 5.24 -11.15 -10.35
CA ALA A 96 5.56 -9.80 -10.77
C ALA A 96 6.84 -9.31 -10.08
N SER A 97 7.72 -8.66 -10.83
CA SER A 97 8.94 -8.04 -10.32
C SER A 97 9.26 -6.76 -11.07
N ILE A 98 9.85 -5.80 -10.37
CA ILE A 98 10.43 -4.59 -10.96
C ILE A 98 11.93 -4.85 -11.02
N GLU A 99 12.45 -4.97 -12.25
CA GLU A 99 13.86 -5.31 -12.50
C GLU A 99 14.79 -4.39 -11.69
N ASP A 100 15.77 -4.97 -10.99
CA ASP A 100 16.71 -4.33 -10.06
C ASP A 100 16.13 -3.67 -8.79
N TYR A 101 14.84 -3.30 -8.79
CA TYR A 101 14.25 -2.50 -7.70
C TYR A 101 13.39 -3.29 -6.72
N SER A 102 12.95 -4.50 -7.04
CA SER A 102 12.07 -5.28 -6.15
C SER A 102 12.52 -6.73 -5.97
N ASP A 103 11.97 -7.35 -4.94
CA ASP A 103 11.82 -8.80 -4.90
C ASP A 103 10.61 -9.23 -5.75
N THR A 104 10.55 -10.53 -6.07
CA THR A 104 9.45 -11.08 -6.87
C THR A 104 8.23 -11.37 -6.00
N ALA A 105 7.11 -10.70 -6.26
CA ALA A 105 5.83 -11.08 -5.70
C ALA A 105 5.29 -12.32 -6.43
N VAL A 106 4.77 -13.28 -5.68
CA VAL A 106 4.26 -14.55 -6.24
C VAL A 106 2.93 -14.90 -5.60
N ALA A 107 1.97 -15.33 -6.41
CA ALA A 107 0.74 -15.98 -5.97
C ALA A 107 0.54 -17.28 -6.74
N SER A 108 -0.05 -18.29 -6.10
CA SER A 108 -0.26 -19.61 -6.71
C SER A 108 -1.73 -20.04 -6.68
N PRO A 109 -2.62 -19.38 -7.45
CA PRO A 109 -4.04 -19.67 -7.42
C PRO A 109 -4.32 -21.04 -8.05
N ARG A 110 -5.36 -21.70 -7.54
CA ARG A 110 -6.04 -22.81 -8.22
C ARG A 110 -7.34 -22.26 -8.78
N VAL A 111 -7.59 -22.47 -10.07
CA VAL A 111 -8.81 -22.02 -10.73
C VAL A 111 -9.53 -23.27 -11.25
N PRO A 112 -10.64 -23.68 -10.61
CA PRO A 112 -11.45 -24.79 -11.10
C PRO A 112 -11.98 -24.54 -12.51
N GLN A 113 -12.36 -25.61 -13.20
CA GLN A 113 -13.03 -25.55 -14.49
C GLN A 113 -14.36 -24.78 -14.34
N GLY A 114 -14.62 -23.85 -15.26
CA GLY A 114 -15.85 -23.07 -15.23
C GLY A 114 -15.81 -21.86 -14.29
N GLU A 115 -14.68 -21.59 -13.64
CA GLU A 115 -14.52 -20.49 -12.70
C GLU A 115 -13.59 -19.39 -13.22
N GLN A 116 -13.67 -18.23 -12.58
CA GLN A 116 -12.78 -17.10 -12.78
C GLN A 116 -12.09 -16.73 -11.47
N ALA A 117 -10.87 -16.22 -11.57
CA ALA A 117 -10.12 -15.75 -10.42
C ALA A 117 -9.43 -14.42 -10.72
N ARG A 118 -9.18 -13.65 -9.67
CA ARG A 118 -8.42 -12.40 -9.74
C ARG A 118 -7.30 -12.45 -8.71
N VAL A 119 -6.09 -12.12 -9.14
CA VAL A 119 -4.90 -12.07 -8.29
C VAL A 119 -4.31 -10.68 -8.36
N SER A 120 -4.11 -10.06 -7.19
CA SER A 120 -3.41 -8.79 -7.05
C SER A 120 -1.99 -9.03 -6.53
N LEU A 121 -1.00 -8.35 -7.10
CA LEU A 121 0.39 -8.42 -6.68
C LEU A 121 0.97 -7.02 -6.49
N LEU A 122 1.79 -6.88 -5.45
CA LEU A 122 2.64 -5.73 -5.21
C LEU A 122 4.08 -6.24 -4.97
N PRO A 123 5.01 -6.06 -5.93
CA PRO A 123 6.42 -6.38 -5.72
C PRO A 123 7.02 -5.51 -4.61
N VAL A 124 7.70 -6.15 -3.64
CA VAL A 124 8.30 -5.46 -2.51
C VAL A 124 9.56 -4.73 -2.96
N LEU A 125 9.55 -3.40 -2.90
CA LEU A 125 10.70 -2.59 -3.28
C LEU A 125 11.87 -2.80 -2.31
N LYS A 126 13.07 -2.97 -2.85
CA LYS A 126 14.32 -3.08 -2.10
C LYS A 126 14.70 -1.69 -1.58
N PRO A 127 14.72 -1.46 -0.25
CA PRO A 127 14.97 -0.13 0.31
C PRO A 127 16.26 0.51 -0.21
N ALA A 128 17.34 -0.27 -0.32
CA ALA A 128 18.62 0.21 -0.82
C ALA A 128 18.57 0.67 -2.30
N ALA A 129 17.78 0.00 -3.14
CA ALA A 129 17.68 0.34 -4.56
C ALA A 129 16.90 1.64 -4.78
N VAL A 130 15.91 1.93 -3.93
CA VAL A 130 15.06 3.13 -4.05
C VAL A 130 15.53 4.30 -3.20
N ALA A 131 16.50 4.10 -2.30
CA ALA A 131 16.98 5.12 -1.38
C ALA A 131 17.56 6.36 -2.08
N ALA A 132 18.24 6.18 -3.21
CA ALA A 132 18.91 7.25 -3.94
C ALA A 132 18.07 7.91 -5.04
N LEU A 133 16.80 7.52 -5.20
CA LEU A 133 15.93 8.06 -6.24
C LEU A 133 15.51 9.49 -5.90
N ASN A 134 16.10 10.46 -6.58
CA ASN A 134 15.81 11.89 -6.44
C ASN A 134 14.95 12.45 -7.59
N GLU A 135 14.76 11.69 -8.66
CA GLU A 135 13.95 12.04 -9.82
C GLU A 135 13.07 10.85 -10.22
N ILE A 136 12.06 11.11 -11.04
CA ILE A 136 11.23 10.04 -11.61
C ILE A 136 12.09 9.14 -12.48
N GLN A 137 12.14 7.85 -12.14
CA GLN A 137 13.00 6.87 -12.81
C GLN A 137 12.17 5.88 -13.63
N PRO A 138 12.31 5.81 -14.96
CA PRO A 138 11.72 4.75 -15.77
C PRO A 138 12.39 3.39 -15.47
N VAL A 139 11.58 2.34 -15.31
CA VAL A 139 12.02 0.97 -14.99
C VAL A 139 11.17 -0.07 -15.73
N THR A 140 11.59 -1.32 -15.69
CA THR A 140 10.88 -2.45 -16.30
C THR A 140 10.13 -3.24 -15.23
N LEU A 141 8.82 -3.40 -15.42
CA LEU A 141 7.99 -4.36 -14.69
C LEU A 141 7.87 -5.62 -15.54
N ARG A 142 8.22 -6.79 -14.99
CA ARG A 142 7.96 -8.09 -15.61
C ARG A 142 6.81 -8.78 -14.91
N VAL A 143 5.87 -9.32 -15.69
CA VAL A 143 4.76 -10.13 -15.18
C VAL A 143 4.76 -11.47 -15.90
N THR A 144 4.70 -12.56 -15.14
CA THR A 144 4.61 -13.91 -15.68
C THR A 144 3.42 -14.66 -15.10
N VAL A 145 2.81 -15.50 -15.93
CA VAL A 145 1.76 -16.45 -15.53
C VAL A 145 2.14 -17.80 -16.10
N GLU A 146 2.47 -18.72 -15.22
CA GLU A 146 2.83 -20.09 -15.55
C GLU A 146 1.73 -21.03 -15.07
N GLN A 147 1.23 -21.90 -15.95
CA GLN A 147 0.45 -23.04 -15.53
C GLN A 147 1.41 -24.10 -14.99
N THR A 148 1.19 -24.56 -13.76
CA THR A 148 2.00 -25.61 -13.12
C THR A 148 1.31 -26.96 -13.16
N ALA A 149 -0.03 -26.99 -13.25
CA ALA A 149 -0.83 -28.20 -13.46
C ALA A 149 -2.10 -27.89 -14.29
N PRO A 150 -2.64 -28.85 -15.08
CA PRO A 150 -2.18 -30.24 -15.22
C PRO A 150 -0.96 -30.40 -16.13
N THR A 151 -0.73 -29.44 -17.01
CA THR A 151 0.46 -29.39 -17.88
C THR A 151 1.26 -28.12 -17.61
N THR A 152 2.58 -28.23 -17.55
CA THR A 152 3.43 -27.05 -17.36
C THR A 152 3.52 -26.27 -18.67
N ARG A 153 3.13 -24.99 -18.65
CA ARG A 153 3.26 -24.08 -19.79
C ARG A 153 3.27 -22.62 -19.34
N THR A 154 3.98 -21.77 -20.07
CA THR A 154 3.89 -20.31 -19.91
C THR A 154 2.64 -19.80 -20.63
N LEU A 155 1.76 -19.12 -19.89
CA LEU A 155 0.54 -18.50 -20.42
C LEU A 155 0.76 -17.03 -20.73
N TYR A 156 1.63 -16.37 -19.96
CA TYR A 156 1.97 -14.98 -20.12
C TYR A 156 3.40 -14.74 -19.63
N ASP A 157 4.20 -14.01 -20.41
CA ASP A 157 5.50 -13.48 -19.99
C ASP A 157 5.73 -12.21 -20.80
N GLN A 158 5.50 -11.06 -20.17
CA GLN A 158 5.65 -9.76 -20.81
C GLN A 158 6.26 -8.75 -19.84
N THR A 159 6.94 -7.77 -20.43
CA THR A 159 7.47 -6.62 -19.72
C THR A 159 6.65 -5.38 -20.04
N ARG A 160 6.50 -4.48 -19.08
CA ARG A 160 5.90 -3.15 -19.25
C ARG A 160 6.85 -2.09 -18.72
N ARG A 161 6.96 -0.98 -19.43
CA ARG A 161 7.68 0.19 -18.92
C ARG A 161 6.80 0.89 -17.90
N ILE A 162 7.29 1.03 -16.67
CA ILE A 162 6.66 1.82 -15.62
C ILE A 162 7.66 2.87 -15.13
N LYS A 163 7.27 3.66 -14.13
CA LYS A 163 8.10 4.66 -13.49
C LYS A 163 8.09 4.45 -11.98
N LEU A 164 9.16 4.87 -11.33
CA LEU A 164 9.23 5.03 -9.88
C LEU A 164 9.24 6.51 -9.55
N HIS A 165 8.46 6.91 -8.55
CA HIS A 165 8.54 8.26 -7.99
C HIS A 165 9.89 8.51 -7.31
N ALA A 166 10.31 9.77 -7.21
CA ALA A 166 11.39 10.16 -6.32
C ALA A 166 11.02 9.83 -4.86
N ARG A 167 12.03 9.57 -4.02
CA ARG A 167 11.86 9.19 -2.61
C ARG A 167 11.13 10.27 -1.79
N ASP A 168 11.28 11.52 -2.18
CA ASP A 168 10.64 12.68 -1.53
C ASP A 168 9.23 12.96 -2.05
N THR A 169 8.61 12.04 -2.80
CA THR A 169 7.25 12.21 -3.33
C THR A 169 6.24 11.37 -2.54
N ALA A 170 5.34 12.05 -1.86
CA ALA A 170 4.15 11.48 -1.25
C ALA A 170 3.04 11.29 -2.29
N LEU A 171 2.68 10.05 -2.59
CA LEU A 171 1.49 9.73 -3.37
C LEU A 171 0.27 9.70 -2.44
N LEU A 172 -0.59 10.71 -2.53
CA LEU A 172 -1.75 10.85 -1.65
C LEU A 172 -2.98 10.11 -2.18
N ALA A 173 -3.11 9.99 -3.50
CA ALA A 173 -4.22 9.27 -4.11
C ALA A 173 -3.91 8.80 -5.53
N VAL A 174 -4.54 7.69 -5.92
CA VAL A 174 -4.57 7.20 -7.31
C VAL A 174 -6.01 6.93 -7.72
N LYS A 175 -6.39 7.36 -8.91
CA LYS A 175 -7.62 6.97 -9.59
C LYS A 175 -7.32 5.78 -10.51
N ALA A 176 -7.87 4.62 -10.19
CA ALA A 176 -7.73 3.41 -10.97
C ALA A 176 -8.46 3.52 -12.33
N PRO A 177 -8.11 2.67 -13.31
CA PRO A 177 -8.77 2.68 -14.63
C PRO A 177 -10.28 2.45 -14.60
N ASP A 178 -10.79 1.71 -13.61
CA ASP A 178 -12.23 1.48 -13.40
C ASP A 178 -12.95 2.65 -12.71
N GLY A 179 -12.21 3.72 -12.39
CA GLY A 179 -12.72 4.93 -11.73
C GLY A 179 -12.69 4.87 -10.20
N SER A 180 -12.36 3.73 -9.59
CA SER A 180 -12.16 3.63 -8.14
C SER A 180 -10.96 4.47 -7.68
N ILE A 181 -10.97 4.89 -6.41
CA ILE A 181 -9.92 5.72 -5.83
C ILE A 181 -9.23 4.93 -4.72
N VAL A 182 -7.90 4.87 -4.81
CA VAL A 182 -7.03 4.42 -3.72
C VAL A 182 -6.60 5.66 -2.94
N ASP A 183 -7.12 5.81 -1.72
CA ASP A 183 -6.74 6.89 -0.78
C ASP A 183 -5.52 6.46 0.03
N LEU A 184 -4.42 7.19 -0.12
CA LEU A 184 -3.15 6.95 0.56
C LEU A 184 -2.77 8.12 1.46
N THR A 185 -3.71 9.02 1.77
CA THR A 185 -3.42 10.24 2.55
C THR A 185 -2.89 9.93 3.95
N ASP A 186 -3.29 8.82 4.55
CA ASP A 186 -2.76 8.33 5.84
C ASP A 186 -1.24 8.08 5.81
N TYR A 187 -0.67 7.68 4.66
CA TYR A 187 0.77 7.43 4.52
C TYR A 187 1.63 8.70 4.53
N LEU A 188 1.01 9.88 4.48
CA LEU A 188 1.71 11.15 4.71
C LEU A 188 2.35 11.18 6.11
N THR A 189 1.79 10.45 7.07
CA THR A 189 2.34 10.30 8.43
C THR A 189 3.67 9.53 8.48
N ALA A 190 4.08 8.87 7.39
CA ALA A 190 5.40 8.27 7.29
C ALA A 190 6.53 9.33 7.32
N TRP A 191 6.25 10.57 6.86
CA TRP A 191 7.20 11.69 6.96
C TRP A 191 7.29 12.30 8.37
N VAL A 192 6.44 11.87 9.31
CA VAL A 192 6.56 12.25 10.71
C VAL A 192 7.58 11.32 11.37
N THR A 193 8.78 11.84 11.65
CA THR A 193 9.98 11.07 12.05
C THR A 193 10.48 11.50 13.44
N PRO A 194 9.71 11.23 14.51
CA PRO A 194 9.98 11.77 15.85
C PRO A 194 11.30 11.27 16.46
N ARG A 195 11.81 10.12 16.02
CA ARG A 195 13.00 9.46 16.59
C ARG A 195 14.31 9.83 15.87
N HIS A 196 14.25 10.71 14.87
CA HIS A 196 15.45 11.13 14.17
C HIS A 196 16.29 12.07 15.06
N ALA A 197 17.61 11.90 15.08
CA ALA A 197 18.51 12.60 16.01
C ALA A 197 18.42 14.14 15.94
N GLU A 198 18.22 14.71 14.76
CA GLU A 198 18.03 16.17 14.61
C GLU A 198 16.72 16.68 15.25
N ILE A 199 15.69 15.84 15.29
CA ILE A 199 14.41 16.17 15.94
C ILE A 199 14.57 16.13 17.46
N GLU A 200 15.28 15.13 18.00
CA GLU A 200 15.61 15.05 19.42
C GLU A 200 16.44 16.26 19.87
N LYS A 201 17.48 16.62 19.11
CA LYS A 201 18.32 17.81 19.38
C LYS A 201 17.49 19.09 19.39
N LEU A 202 16.59 19.26 18.42
CA LEU A 202 15.76 20.44 18.34
C LEU A 202 14.72 20.50 19.48
N LEU A 203 14.06 19.38 19.83
CA LEU A 203 13.14 19.35 20.95
C LEU A 203 13.86 19.67 22.28
N ARG A 204 15.10 19.20 22.44
CA ARG A 204 15.93 19.59 23.58
C ARG A 204 16.16 21.10 23.62
N ARG A 205 16.48 21.76 22.50
CA ARG A 205 16.60 23.23 22.45
C ARG A 205 15.27 23.91 22.75
N ALA A 206 14.17 23.38 22.23
CA ALA A 206 12.83 23.88 22.51
C ALA A 206 12.49 23.92 24.01
N ALA A 207 13.06 23.01 24.82
CA ALA A 207 12.86 23.05 26.26
C ALA A 207 13.40 24.34 26.89
N GLU A 208 14.44 24.96 26.32
CA GLU A 208 14.97 26.25 26.81
C GLU A 208 13.96 27.41 26.64
N HIS A 209 13.03 27.27 25.70
CA HIS A 209 11.97 28.24 25.42
C HIS A 209 10.67 27.97 26.20
N HIS A 210 10.58 26.85 26.91
CA HIS A 210 9.45 26.53 27.79
C HIS A 210 9.69 27.12 29.20
N PRO A 211 8.72 27.81 29.84
CA PRO A 211 8.88 28.42 31.16
C PRO A 211 9.43 27.46 32.23
N ASP A 212 8.90 26.23 32.25
CA ASP A 212 9.32 25.18 33.20
C ASP A 212 10.47 24.30 32.69
N ARG A 213 11.03 24.61 31.51
CA ARG A 213 12.14 23.87 30.88
C ARG A 213 11.91 22.36 30.70
N GLN A 214 10.69 21.97 30.37
CA GLN A 214 10.28 20.56 30.24
C GLN A 214 9.19 20.37 29.18
N PHE A 215 9.08 19.14 28.68
CA PHE A 215 7.94 18.65 27.92
C PHE A 215 7.31 17.50 28.71
N ILE A 216 6.01 17.60 28.98
CA ILE A 216 5.26 16.68 29.83
C ILE A 216 4.09 16.02 29.09
N GLY A 217 3.97 16.27 27.77
CA GLY A 217 2.87 15.80 26.95
C GLY A 217 1.53 16.29 27.49
N TYR A 218 0.71 15.37 27.98
CA TYR A 218 -0.62 15.63 28.54
C TYR A 218 -0.67 15.65 30.08
N GLN A 219 0.47 15.50 30.76
CA GLN A 219 0.50 15.46 32.23
C GLN A 219 0.27 16.85 32.84
N GLY A 220 -0.10 16.90 34.13
CA GLY A 220 -0.23 18.16 34.87
C GLY A 220 -1.55 18.92 34.68
N ALA A 221 -2.52 18.34 33.98
CA ALA A 221 -3.85 18.90 33.82
C ALA A 221 -4.93 18.01 34.47
N SER A 222 -6.01 18.62 34.97
CA SER A 222 -7.18 17.93 35.55
C SER A 222 -8.50 18.25 34.82
N THR A 223 -8.50 19.22 33.90
CA THR A 223 -9.66 19.63 33.10
C THR A 223 -9.26 19.93 31.65
N LEU A 224 -10.14 19.71 30.67
CA LEU A 224 -9.82 19.94 29.24
C LEU A 224 -9.20 21.31 28.96
N ALA A 225 -9.68 22.37 29.62
CA ALA A 225 -9.14 23.72 29.49
C ALA A 225 -7.68 23.83 29.98
N GLN A 226 -7.34 23.16 31.08
CA GLN A 226 -5.95 23.07 31.56
C GLN A 226 -5.08 22.26 30.60
N GLY A 227 -5.58 21.14 30.07
CA GLY A 227 -4.83 20.33 29.10
C GLY A 227 -4.51 21.12 27.84
N ALA A 228 -5.50 21.85 27.30
CA ALA A 228 -5.29 22.77 26.19
C ALA A 228 -4.18 23.79 26.49
N GLY A 229 -4.18 24.38 27.70
CA GLY A 229 -3.12 25.28 28.16
C GLY A 229 -1.74 24.64 28.21
N VAL A 230 -1.63 23.44 28.78
CA VAL A 230 -0.37 22.68 28.91
C VAL A 230 0.20 22.32 27.53
N VAL A 231 -0.64 21.81 26.62
CA VAL A 231 -0.19 21.44 25.27
C VAL A 231 0.19 22.68 24.47
N ARG A 232 -0.58 23.77 24.58
CA ARG A 232 -0.30 25.04 23.88
C ARG A 232 1.02 25.68 24.33
N ALA A 233 1.37 25.59 25.61
CA ALA A 233 2.65 26.08 26.11
C ALA A 233 3.85 25.33 25.49
N GLN A 234 3.74 24.00 25.39
CA GLN A 234 4.74 23.15 24.73
C GLN A 234 4.82 23.41 23.22
N ALA A 235 3.68 23.51 22.54
CA ALA A 235 3.64 23.86 21.12
C ALA A 235 4.27 25.24 20.87
N ARG A 236 4.03 26.22 21.74
CA ARG A 236 4.67 27.55 21.65
C ARG A 236 6.19 27.46 21.80
N ALA A 237 6.69 26.65 22.72
CA ALA A 237 8.14 26.46 22.90
C ALA A 237 8.79 25.84 21.64
N ILE A 238 8.12 24.86 21.02
CA ILE A 238 8.53 24.28 19.73
C ILE A 238 8.54 25.33 18.61
N PHE A 239 7.48 26.13 18.51
CA PHE A 239 7.39 27.22 17.54
C PHE A 239 8.56 28.19 17.69
N THR A 240 8.85 28.62 18.92
CA THR A 240 9.96 29.55 19.20
C THR A 240 11.30 28.93 18.79
N ALA A 241 11.55 27.66 19.09
CA ALA A 241 12.78 26.98 18.69
C ALA A 241 12.92 26.84 17.17
N LEU A 242 11.83 26.52 16.47
CA LEU A 242 11.83 26.48 15.01
C LEU A 242 12.13 27.86 14.41
N LYS A 243 11.56 28.92 14.98
CA LYS A 243 11.78 30.30 14.54
C LYS A 243 13.20 30.80 14.83
N GLN A 244 13.68 30.61 16.06
CA GLN A 244 14.91 31.26 16.56
C GLN A 244 16.15 30.39 16.42
N ASP A 245 16.04 29.08 16.64
CA ASP A 245 17.19 28.17 16.70
C ASP A 245 17.41 27.42 15.38
N ALA A 246 16.33 27.19 14.62
CA ALA A 246 16.38 26.52 13.31
C ALA A 246 16.21 27.47 12.12
N ASP A 247 15.94 28.77 12.37
CA ASP A 247 15.69 29.80 11.35
C ASP A 247 14.69 29.37 10.27
N LEU A 248 13.60 28.71 10.70
CA LEU A 248 12.66 28.07 9.79
C LEU A 248 11.99 29.11 8.88
N THR A 249 12.35 29.04 7.60
CA THR A 249 11.90 29.96 6.55
C THR A 249 11.01 29.23 5.56
N TYR A 250 9.87 29.84 5.24
CA TYR A 250 8.98 29.31 4.22
C TYR A 250 9.61 29.45 2.83
N ILE A 251 9.87 28.32 2.18
CA ILE A 251 10.32 28.27 0.79
C ILE A 251 9.32 27.45 -0.01
N ASN A 252 8.55 28.14 -0.83
CA ASN A 252 7.63 27.49 -1.74
C ASN A 252 8.42 26.59 -2.71
N SER A 253 8.17 25.28 -2.65
CA SER A 253 8.62 24.34 -3.68
C SER A 253 7.49 24.18 -4.70
N PRO A 254 7.78 23.91 -5.98
CA PRO A 254 6.73 23.68 -6.97
C PRO A 254 5.74 22.62 -6.46
N LEU A 255 4.50 23.03 -6.19
CA LEU A 255 3.42 22.11 -5.87
C LEU A 255 3.26 21.17 -7.07
N ASN A 256 3.50 19.88 -6.83
CA ASN A 256 3.21 18.82 -7.80
C ASN A 256 1.86 18.15 -7.49
N LEU A 257 0.99 18.80 -6.70
CA LEU A 257 -0.39 18.35 -6.49
C LEU A 257 -1.08 18.23 -7.85
N GLY A 258 -1.38 17.00 -8.25
CA GLY A 258 -2.22 16.72 -9.41
C GLY A 258 -1.58 16.85 -10.79
N LYS A 259 -0.25 16.97 -10.92
CA LYS A 259 0.38 17.11 -12.25
C LYS A 259 0.38 15.82 -13.08
N GLN A 260 0.32 14.66 -12.44
CA GLN A 260 0.19 13.38 -13.12
C GLN A 260 -1.30 13.02 -13.22
N GLN A 261 -1.79 12.74 -14.43
CA GLN A 261 -3.20 12.38 -14.64
C GLN A 261 -3.58 11.20 -13.72
N GLY A 262 -4.72 11.34 -13.04
CA GLY A 262 -5.23 10.31 -12.13
C GLY A 262 -4.44 10.15 -10.82
N GLN A 263 -3.54 11.08 -10.46
CA GLN A 263 -2.81 11.03 -9.18
C GLN A 263 -2.81 12.36 -8.45
N ILE A 264 -2.75 12.28 -7.13
CA ILE A 264 -2.48 13.42 -6.25
C ILE A 264 -1.13 13.14 -5.60
N THR A 265 -0.11 13.94 -5.93
CA THR A 265 1.26 13.79 -5.44
C THR A 265 1.74 15.06 -4.77
N GLN A 266 2.52 14.96 -3.70
CA GLN A 266 3.13 16.10 -3.04
C GLN A 266 4.60 15.81 -2.79
N ARG A 267 5.48 16.76 -3.15
CA ARG A 267 6.88 16.66 -2.73
C ARG A 267 6.98 17.03 -1.25
N VAL A 268 7.56 16.16 -0.44
CA VAL A 268 7.71 16.33 1.01
C VAL A 268 9.15 15.98 1.38
N ARG A 269 9.88 16.96 1.92
CA ARG A 269 11.19 16.70 2.54
C ARG A 269 11.00 16.03 3.88
N LEU A 270 11.97 15.21 4.27
CA LEU A 270 12.04 14.72 5.64
C LEU A 270 12.32 15.89 6.60
N PRO A 271 11.79 15.84 7.82
CA PRO A 271 12.09 16.80 8.87
C PRO A 271 13.60 17.07 9.05
N SER A 272 14.42 16.02 9.01
CA SER A 272 15.88 16.07 9.08
C SER A 272 16.50 16.87 7.92
N GLU A 273 16.04 16.65 6.70
CA GLU A 273 16.49 17.34 5.49
C GLU A 273 16.14 18.83 5.52
N SER A 274 14.94 19.19 5.98
CA SER A 274 14.54 20.59 6.14
C SER A 274 15.43 21.34 7.14
N LEU A 275 15.80 20.70 8.25
CA LEU A 275 16.73 21.26 9.23
C LEU A 275 18.16 21.35 8.66
N ALA A 276 18.65 20.30 7.99
CA ALA A 276 19.97 20.27 7.38
C ALA A 276 20.14 21.31 6.26
N ALA A 277 19.06 21.65 5.56
CA ALA A 277 19.01 22.71 4.54
C ALA A 277 18.88 24.13 5.12
N GLY A 278 19.24 24.34 6.39
CA GLY A 278 19.20 25.65 7.05
C GLY A 278 17.79 26.15 7.34
N GLY A 279 16.86 25.26 7.68
CA GLY A 279 15.49 25.65 8.04
C GLY A 279 14.56 25.92 6.86
N SER A 280 14.82 25.32 5.69
CA SER A 280 13.98 25.54 4.50
C SER A 280 12.79 24.57 4.44
N ALA A 281 11.57 25.08 4.48
CA ALA A 281 10.36 24.25 4.44
C ALA A 281 9.22 24.88 3.62
N ASN A 282 8.52 24.07 2.82
CA ASN A 282 7.19 24.46 2.31
C ASN A 282 6.09 24.17 3.37
N CYS A 283 4.81 24.31 3.00
CA CYS A 283 3.70 24.14 3.93
C CYS A 283 3.65 22.73 4.54
N ILE A 284 3.80 21.69 3.73
CA ILE A 284 3.76 20.31 4.21
C ILE A 284 5.07 19.90 4.89
N ASP A 285 6.23 20.34 4.40
CA ASP A 285 7.54 20.08 5.03
C ASP A 285 7.52 20.61 6.49
N GLY A 286 7.03 21.84 6.67
CA GLY A 286 6.90 22.46 7.99
C GLY A 286 5.88 21.75 8.88
N THR A 287 4.79 21.26 8.27
CA THR A 287 3.75 20.50 8.98
C THR A 287 4.30 19.17 9.52
N VAL A 288 5.00 18.38 8.70
CA VAL A 288 5.56 17.09 9.14
C VAL A 288 6.72 17.26 10.13
N LEU A 289 7.53 18.31 9.97
CA LEU A 289 8.59 18.67 10.93
C LEU A 289 8.01 19.00 12.31
N PHE A 290 7.00 19.88 12.37
CA PHE A 290 6.37 20.24 13.63
C PHE A 290 5.62 19.04 14.24
N ALA A 291 4.91 18.27 13.43
CA ALA A 291 4.26 17.04 13.88
C ALA A 291 5.25 16.07 14.52
N SER A 292 6.47 15.95 13.97
CA SER A 292 7.53 15.07 14.52
C SER A 292 7.97 15.52 15.91
N LEU A 293 8.10 16.83 16.14
CA LEU A 293 8.43 17.40 17.45
C LEU A 293 7.31 17.19 18.47
N LEU A 294 6.04 17.32 18.05
CA LEU A 294 4.90 17.05 18.92
C LEU A 294 4.78 15.57 19.28
N GLU A 295 4.92 14.66 18.30
CA GLU A 295 4.87 13.22 18.54
C GLU A 295 6.00 12.79 19.50
N LEU A 296 7.22 13.34 19.33
CA LEU A 296 8.33 13.13 20.27
C LEU A 296 8.02 13.68 21.66
N ALA A 297 7.34 14.83 21.76
CA ALA A 297 6.87 15.41 23.02
C ALA A 297 5.65 14.70 23.63
N SER A 298 5.26 13.52 23.10
CA SER A 298 4.08 12.76 23.55
C SER A 298 2.76 13.53 23.44
N ILE A 299 2.66 14.42 22.45
CA ILE A 299 1.45 15.12 22.04
C ILE A 299 1.01 14.50 20.71
N HIS A 300 -0.29 14.24 20.52
CA HIS A 300 -0.82 13.62 19.31
C HIS A 300 -1.06 14.67 18.21
N PRO A 301 -0.21 14.74 17.16
CA PRO A 301 -0.36 15.70 16.09
C PRO A 301 -1.35 15.23 15.02
N LEU A 302 -1.81 16.17 14.22
CA LEU A 302 -2.70 16.00 13.08
C LEU A 302 -2.12 16.75 11.89
N ILE A 303 -2.27 16.18 10.70
CA ILE A 303 -1.92 16.83 9.43
C ILE A 303 -3.23 17.19 8.75
N VAL A 304 -3.46 18.47 8.48
CA VAL A 304 -4.65 18.93 7.76
C VAL A 304 -4.24 19.29 6.33
N VAL A 305 -4.73 18.53 5.36
CA VAL A 305 -4.53 18.78 3.93
C VAL A 305 -5.80 19.41 3.36
N VAL A 306 -5.64 20.54 2.68
CA VAL A 306 -6.73 21.30 2.04
C VAL A 306 -6.32 21.67 0.61
N PRO A 307 -7.22 22.22 -0.23
CA PRO A 307 -6.86 22.56 -1.60
C PRO A 307 -5.69 23.56 -1.63
N GLY A 308 -4.55 23.11 -2.16
CA GLY A 308 -3.34 23.92 -2.33
C GLY A 308 -2.53 24.20 -1.06
N HIS A 309 -2.88 23.63 0.10
CA HIS A 309 -2.17 23.91 1.36
C HIS A 309 -2.21 22.74 2.35
N ALA A 310 -1.28 22.74 3.30
CA ALA A 310 -1.29 21.87 4.46
C ALA A 310 -0.89 22.64 5.73
N PHE A 311 -1.50 22.32 6.85
CA PHE A 311 -1.18 22.93 8.15
C PHE A 311 -1.32 21.90 9.28
N LEU A 312 -0.82 22.27 10.46
CA LEU A 312 -0.73 21.38 11.61
C LEU A 312 -1.96 21.51 12.51
N GLY A 313 -2.37 20.40 13.11
CA GLY A 313 -3.19 20.40 14.32
C GLY A 313 -2.62 19.51 15.41
N TRP A 314 -3.21 19.57 16.60
CA TRP A 314 -2.94 18.63 17.68
C TRP A 314 -4.16 18.47 18.59
N ARG A 315 -4.23 17.34 19.27
CA ARG A 315 -5.23 17.13 20.33
C ARG A 315 -4.91 17.95 21.56
N ILE A 316 -5.91 18.63 22.11
CA ILE A 316 -5.77 19.41 23.36
C ILE A 316 -5.63 18.52 24.60
N TRP A 317 -6.06 17.26 24.52
CA TRP A 317 -5.89 16.24 25.55
C TRP A 317 -5.89 14.84 24.89
N SER A 318 -5.18 13.87 25.47
CA SER A 318 -5.26 12.47 25.06
C SER A 318 -6.69 11.88 25.12
N GLY A 319 -7.14 11.23 24.05
CA GLY A 319 -8.43 10.52 24.01
C GLY A 319 -9.66 11.41 23.80
N VAL A 320 -9.49 12.68 23.42
CA VAL A 320 -10.61 13.53 22.97
C VAL A 320 -10.40 13.99 21.53
N ASP A 321 -11.51 14.19 20.81
CA ASP A 321 -11.53 14.74 19.46
C ASP A 321 -11.76 16.26 19.49
N GLN A 322 -10.90 16.94 20.26
CA GLN A 322 -10.83 18.40 20.33
C GLN A 322 -9.42 18.85 20.00
N TYR A 323 -9.32 19.85 19.14
CA TYR A 323 -8.08 20.17 18.45
C TYR A 323 -7.77 21.65 18.51
N GLU A 324 -6.49 21.96 18.47
CA GLU A 324 -5.98 23.29 18.10
C GLU A 324 -5.13 23.15 16.84
N PHE A 325 -4.99 24.27 16.12
CA PHE A 325 -4.31 24.31 14.82
C PHE A 325 -3.24 25.39 14.79
N LEU A 326 -2.30 25.25 13.86
CA LEU A 326 -1.19 26.18 13.66
C LEU A 326 -0.78 26.25 12.19
N GLU A 327 -0.63 27.48 11.69
CA GLU A 327 -0.11 27.75 10.35
C GLU A 327 1.41 27.71 10.37
N THR A 328 2.00 26.63 9.86
CA THR A 328 3.45 26.42 9.90
C THR A 328 4.19 27.33 8.93
N THR A 329 3.55 27.87 7.89
CA THR A 329 4.21 28.81 6.98
C THR A 329 4.48 30.18 7.60
N MET A 330 3.85 30.47 8.74
CA MET A 330 3.98 31.75 9.46
C MET A 330 5.05 31.70 10.56
N ILE A 331 5.75 30.58 10.74
CA ILE A 331 6.77 30.42 11.80
C ILE A 331 7.88 31.46 11.70
N GLY A 332 8.43 31.66 10.50
CA GLY A 332 9.51 32.63 10.27
C GLY A 332 9.05 34.09 10.32
N SER A 333 7.80 34.38 9.96
CA SER A 333 7.31 35.75 9.72
C SER A 333 6.49 36.35 10.87
N ASP A 334 5.78 35.55 11.64
CA ASP A 334 4.76 36.01 12.58
C ASP A 334 4.91 35.39 13.98
N ASP A 335 4.04 35.81 14.90
CA ASP A 335 4.00 35.27 16.26
C ASP A 335 3.05 34.06 16.35
N PHE A 336 3.32 33.18 17.30
CA PHE A 336 2.57 31.93 17.52
C PHE A 336 1.04 32.14 17.58
N VAL A 337 0.57 33.19 18.27
CA VAL A 337 -0.87 33.45 18.40
C VAL A 337 -1.52 33.81 17.07
N VAL A 338 -0.80 34.59 16.24
CA VAL A 338 -1.28 34.98 14.90
C VAL A 338 -1.34 33.73 14.01
N ALA A 339 -0.31 32.89 14.04
CA ALA A 339 -0.27 31.63 13.30
C ALA A 339 -1.39 30.65 13.74
N GLN A 340 -1.74 30.59 15.03
CA GLN A 340 -2.87 29.78 15.51
C GLN A 340 -4.22 30.32 14.99
N GLN A 341 -4.44 31.63 15.07
CA GLN A 341 -5.67 32.27 14.59
C GLN A 341 -5.86 32.08 13.08
N ALA A 342 -4.78 32.18 12.30
CA ALA A 342 -4.81 31.95 10.85
C ALA A 342 -5.22 30.51 10.51
N ALA A 343 -4.66 29.52 11.21
CA ALA A 343 -5.02 28.12 10.99
C ALA A 343 -6.44 27.79 11.47
N GLN A 344 -6.89 28.34 12.60
CA GLN A 344 -8.27 28.18 13.05
C GLN A 344 -9.26 28.74 12.02
N THR A 345 -9.03 29.97 11.56
CA THR A 345 -9.85 30.61 10.51
C THR A 345 -9.92 29.74 9.25
N ARG A 346 -8.80 29.14 8.85
CA ARG A 346 -8.76 28.24 7.70
C ARG A 346 -9.54 26.96 7.93
N TYR A 347 -9.39 26.35 9.10
CA TYR A 347 -10.14 25.16 9.46
C TYR A 347 -11.65 25.42 9.46
N ASP A 348 -12.09 26.58 9.96
CA ASP A 348 -13.50 26.99 9.96
C ASP A 348 -14.04 27.19 8.53
N ASP A 349 -13.25 27.77 7.61
CA ASP A 349 -13.62 27.90 6.19
C ASP A 349 -13.75 26.51 5.52
N VAL A 350 -12.84 25.58 5.83
CA VAL A 350 -12.87 24.20 5.32
C VAL A 350 -14.13 23.46 5.78
N LEU A 351 -14.53 23.65 7.05
CA LEU A 351 -15.79 23.14 7.59
C LEU A 351 -17.01 23.77 6.90
N MET A 352 -17.03 25.09 6.77
CA MET A 352 -18.12 25.83 6.14
C MET A 352 -18.34 25.40 4.68
N ARG A 353 -17.25 25.13 3.95
CA ARG A 353 -17.29 24.67 2.55
C ARG A 353 -17.62 23.17 2.42
N GLY A 354 -17.65 22.43 3.52
CA GLY A 354 -17.87 20.99 3.54
C GLY A 354 -16.77 20.22 2.82
N TYR A 355 -15.51 20.66 2.89
CA TYR A 355 -14.42 20.00 2.16
C TYR A 355 -14.07 18.61 2.71
N PHE A 356 -14.26 18.36 4.01
CA PHE A 356 -14.02 17.05 4.61
C PHE A 356 -15.00 15.97 4.16
N SER A 357 -16.21 16.34 3.72
CA SER A 357 -17.20 15.38 3.21
C SER A 357 -17.03 15.05 1.73
N ARG A 358 -16.09 15.71 1.04
CA ARG A 358 -15.86 15.52 -0.39
C ARG A 358 -14.85 14.41 -0.65
N GLY A 359 -15.09 13.68 -1.75
CA GLY A 359 -14.16 12.68 -2.26
C GLY A 359 -12.85 13.31 -2.73
N LEU A 360 -11.77 12.53 -2.75
CA LEU A 360 -10.56 12.92 -3.46
C LEU A 360 -10.89 13.17 -4.95
N PHE A 361 -10.13 14.05 -5.59
CA PHE A 361 -10.36 14.50 -6.97
C PHE A 361 -11.67 15.29 -7.21
N ASP A 362 -12.39 15.70 -6.16
CA ASP A 362 -13.52 16.62 -6.32
C ASP A 362 -13.06 17.96 -6.93
N PRO A 363 -13.65 18.41 -8.06
CA PRO A 363 -13.22 19.62 -8.75
C PRO A 363 -13.45 20.90 -7.93
N GLY A 364 -14.35 20.87 -6.95
CA GLY A 364 -14.59 21.96 -6.01
C GLY A 364 -13.60 22.01 -4.84
N GLY A 365 -12.64 21.08 -4.78
CA GLY A 365 -11.66 20.92 -3.71
C GLY A 365 -12.11 19.91 -2.65
N PHE A 366 -11.14 19.32 -1.93
CA PHE A 366 -11.35 18.36 -0.85
C PHE A 366 -10.44 18.70 0.34
N ALA A 367 -10.74 18.14 1.51
CA ALA A 367 -9.84 18.19 2.65
C ALA A 367 -9.70 16.83 3.33
N ARG A 368 -8.58 16.62 4.02
CA ARG A 368 -8.29 15.44 4.85
C ARG A 368 -7.67 15.90 6.16
N LEU A 369 -8.13 15.32 7.26
CA LEU A 369 -7.51 15.46 8.58
C LEU A 369 -6.92 14.09 8.89
N VAL A 370 -5.59 14.01 8.89
CA VAL A 370 -4.85 12.77 9.07
C VAL A 370 -4.30 12.75 10.50
N ASP A 371 -4.77 11.80 11.28
CA ASP A 371 -4.35 11.63 12.67
C ASP A 371 -3.15 10.70 12.78
N VAL A 372 -2.02 11.24 13.22
CA VAL A 372 -0.76 10.49 13.30
C VAL A 372 -0.89 9.31 14.26
N ALA A 373 -1.52 9.50 15.43
CA ALA A 373 -1.67 8.43 16.41
C ALA A 373 -2.55 7.29 15.87
N ALA A 374 -3.64 7.62 15.17
CA ALA A 374 -4.47 6.62 14.49
C ALA A 374 -3.74 5.92 13.34
N CYS A 375 -2.84 6.60 12.62
CA CYS A 375 -2.03 5.96 11.59
C CYS A 375 -1.01 4.98 12.18
N ARG A 376 -0.44 5.27 13.36
CA ARG A 376 0.45 4.33 14.06
C ARG A 376 -0.26 3.02 14.44
N THR A 377 -1.56 3.06 14.81
CA THR A 377 -2.31 1.82 15.10
C THR A 377 -2.59 0.97 13.88
N LYS A 378 -2.55 1.58 12.68
CA LYS A 378 -2.60 0.90 11.37
C LYS A 378 -1.21 0.42 10.89
N ALA A 379 -0.19 0.47 11.75
CA ALA A 379 1.19 0.11 11.42
C ALA A 379 1.83 0.96 10.30
N ILE A 380 1.40 2.22 10.16
CA ILE A 380 2.09 3.19 9.29
C ILE A 380 3.24 3.81 10.09
N TYR A 381 4.47 3.43 9.74
CA TYR A 381 5.68 3.78 10.46
C TYR A 381 6.43 4.94 9.79
N SER A 382 7.24 5.64 10.58
CA SER A 382 8.15 6.69 10.11
C SER A 382 9.15 6.16 9.07
N LEU A 383 9.52 7.01 8.12
CA LEU A 383 10.50 6.68 7.07
C LEU A 383 11.94 6.53 7.57
N GLU A 384 12.25 7.16 8.72
CA GLU A 384 13.53 7.13 9.42
C GLU A 384 13.37 7.27 10.93
#